data_AF-A0A0D3HEC7-F1
#
_entry.id   AF-A0A0D3HEC7-F1
#
_cell.length_a   1.000
_cell.length_b   1.000
_cell.length_c   1.000
_cell.angle_alpha   90.00
_cell.angle_beta   90.00
_cell.angle_gamma   90.00
#
_symmetry.space_group_name_H-M   'P 1'
#
loop_
_entity.id
_entity.type
_entity.pdbx_description
1 polymer ?
#
loop_
_entity_poly.entity_id
_entity_poly.type
_entity_poly.pdbx_seq_one_letter_code
_entity_poly.pdbx_strand_id
1 'polypeptide(L)'
;MGSTAITVSNSYFSHHNEVMLLGHSDGYLPDSAMQVTIAFNHFGIQLVQRMPRCRRGYFHIVNNDYTAWEMYAIGGSASPTINSQGNRYIAPADPNAKEVTKRVDTEEGQWAGWNWRTEGDMMVNGAFFVPSGEGLEAIYDKASSTDPKSSALVDQLTAGAGVLGGPRDNGEAAAYAGVNYAGVGTGGGGGGGAGAGGMGYGYLGMVYGSGGNWSCRADLTLQLTSLFLALFALICLHPL
;
A
#
# COMPACT_ATOMS: atom_id res chain seq x y z
N MET A 1 -1.52 -6.90 -31.11
CA MET A 1 -1.22 -7.78 -29.95
C MET A 1 -1.11 -6.87 -28.74
N GLY A 2 -1.81 -7.17 -27.64
CA GLY A 2 -1.73 -6.39 -26.40
C GLY A 2 -0.69 -6.96 -25.44
N SER A 3 -0.08 -6.12 -24.61
CA SER A 3 0.85 -6.55 -23.56
C SER A 3 0.10 -7.30 -22.45
N THR A 4 0.69 -8.34 -21.88
CA THR A 4 0.07 -9.16 -20.82
C THR A 4 1.13 -9.87 -19.97
N ALA A 5 0.70 -10.50 -18.87
CA ALA A 5 1.54 -11.22 -17.92
C ALA A 5 2.66 -10.34 -17.31
N ILE A 6 2.28 -9.14 -16.86
CA ILE A 6 3.22 -8.16 -16.29
C ILE A 6 3.05 -8.11 -14.77
N THR A 7 4.16 -7.97 -14.05
CA THR A 7 4.16 -7.59 -12.63
C THR A 7 4.95 -6.31 -12.43
N VAL A 8 4.35 -5.31 -11.79
CA VAL A 8 5.01 -4.09 -11.32
C VAL A 8 5.10 -4.18 -9.80
N SER A 9 6.32 -4.26 -9.26
CA SER A 9 6.48 -4.45 -7.83
C SER A 9 7.69 -3.73 -7.24
N ASN A 10 7.65 -3.54 -5.92
CA ASN A 10 8.72 -2.95 -5.11
C ASN A 10 9.23 -1.61 -5.69
N SER A 11 8.35 -0.85 -6.34
CA SER A 11 8.68 0.44 -6.94
C SER A 11 8.18 1.59 -6.08
N TYR A 12 8.92 2.70 -6.09
CA TYR A 12 8.49 3.95 -5.46
C TYR A 12 8.11 4.97 -6.53
N PHE A 13 6.88 5.46 -6.48
CA PHE A 13 6.36 6.49 -7.37
C PHE A 13 6.09 7.76 -6.54
N SER A 14 6.54 8.91 -7.00
CA SER A 14 6.24 10.21 -6.40
C SER A 14 6.38 11.33 -7.44
N HIS A 15 5.86 12.53 -7.12
CA HIS A 15 6.05 13.75 -7.92
C HIS A 15 5.64 13.61 -9.40
N HIS A 16 4.45 13.07 -9.65
CA HIS A 16 3.98 12.84 -11.02
C HIS A 16 2.46 12.93 -11.14
N ASN A 17 1.97 13.55 -12.21
CA ASN A 17 0.53 13.65 -12.45
C ASN A 17 -0.07 12.32 -12.94
N GLU A 18 0.40 11.84 -14.10
CA GLU A 18 -0.15 10.66 -14.77
C GLU A 18 0.75 9.43 -14.58
N VAL A 19 0.58 8.70 -13.48
CA VAL A 19 1.57 7.70 -13.02
C VAL A 19 1.65 6.46 -13.91
N MET A 20 0.53 5.76 -14.13
CA MET A 20 0.51 4.46 -14.80
C MET A 20 -0.76 4.29 -15.63
N LEU A 21 -0.60 4.13 -16.95
CA LEU A 21 -1.70 3.88 -17.88
C LEU A 21 -1.58 2.46 -18.45
N LEU A 22 -2.58 1.62 -18.17
CA LEU A 22 -2.63 0.23 -18.64
C LEU A 22 -3.75 0.08 -19.67
N GLY A 23 -3.36 -0.01 -20.94
CA GLY A 23 -4.25 0.05 -22.10
C GLY A 23 -4.47 1.49 -22.58
N HIS A 24 -4.14 1.78 -23.84
CA HIS A 24 -4.09 3.16 -24.34
C HIS A 24 -5.45 3.68 -24.86
N SER A 25 -6.28 2.79 -25.40
CA SER A 25 -7.51 3.15 -26.10
C SER A 25 -8.66 2.24 -25.68
N ASP A 26 -9.80 2.86 -25.42
CA ASP A 26 -11.04 2.16 -25.09
C ASP A 26 -11.46 1.22 -26.22
N GLY A 27 -11.06 1.47 -27.48
CA GLY A 27 -11.41 0.64 -28.65
C GLY A 27 -10.44 -0.51 -28.95
N TYR A 28 -9.30 -0.61 -28.25
CA TYR A 28 -8.27 -1.61 -28.58
C TYR A 28 -8.59 -2.98 -27.98
N LEU A 29 -9.43 -3.75 -28.68
CA LEU A 29 -9.91 -5.07 -28.26
C LEU A 29 -8.81 -6.07 -27.81
N PRO A 30 -7.60 -6.10 -28.40
CA PRO A 30 -6.55 -7.02 -27.97
C PRO A 30 -6.13 -6.87 -26.49
N ASP A 31 -6.38 -5.73 -25.86
CA ASP A 31 -6.08 -5.50 -24.43
C ASP A 31 -7.06 -6.24 -23.49
N SER A 32 -8.12 -6.87 -24.02
CA SER A 32 -9.08 -7.65 -23.21
C SER A 32 -8.46 -8.90 -22.56
N ALA A 33 -7.29 -9.34 -23.04
CA ALA A 33 -6.51 -10.43 -22.46
C ALA A 33 -5.32 -9.93 -21.61
N MET A 34 -5.19 -8.62 -21.41
CA MET A 34 -4.13 -8.06 -20.56
C MET A 34 -4.34 -8.50 -19.11
N GLN A 35 -3.26 -8.96 -18.49
CA GLN A 35 -3.18 -9.30 -17.08
C GLN A 35 -1.98 -8.59 -16.46
N VAL A 36 -2.22 -7.79 -15.42
CA VAL A 36 -1.15 -7.07 -14.71
C VAL A 36 -1.33 -7.21 -13.21
N THR A 37 -0.24 -7.52 -12.51
CA THR A 37 -0.15 -7.46 -11.06
C THR A 37 0.61 -6.21 -10.63
N ILE A 38 0.07 -5.46 -9.69
CA ILE A 38 0.68 -4.30 -9.07
C ILE A 38 0.80 -4.62 -7.59
N ALA A 39 2.02 -4.88 -7.12
CA ALA A 39 2.23 -5.41 -5.78
C ALA A 39 3.39 -4.76 -5.02
N PHE A 40 3.21 -4.52 -3.73
CA PHE A 40 4.29 -4.04 -2.84
C PHE A 40 4.93 -2.70 -3.28
N ASN A 41 4.20 -1.89 -4.04
CA ASN A 41 4.67 -0.57 -4.44
C ASN A 41 4.31 0.47 -3.38
N HIS A 42 5.11 1.52 -3.33
CA HIS A 42 4.78 2.72 -2.59
C HIS A 42 4.42 3.84 -3.57
N PHE A 43 3.15 4.26 -3.54
CA PHE A 43 2.63 5.43 -4.23
C PHE A 43 2.65 6.60 -3.25
N GLY A 44 3.76 7.33 -3.25
CA GLY A 44 4.07 8.37 -2.29
C GLY A 44 3.46 9.72 -2.62
N ILE A 45 4.12 10.76 -2.13
CA ILE A 45 3.61 12.13 -2.19
C ILE A 45 3.58 12.70 -3.61
N GLN A 46 2.78 13.77 -3.78
CA GLN A 46 2.70 14.55 -5.02
C GLN A 46 2.34 13.69 -6.24
N LEU A 47 1.51 12.67 -6.03
CA LEU A 47 0.87 11.92 -7.10
C LEU A 47 -0.55 12.44 -7.31
N VAL A 48 -0.91 12.71 -8.56
CA VAL A 48 -2.25 13.27 -8.85
C VAL A 48 -3.24 12.15 -9.15
N GLN A 49 -2.89 11.23 -10.06
CA GLN A 49 -3.83 10.21 -10.55
C GLN A 49 -3.15 9.01 -11.23
N ARG A 50 -3.97 8.01 -11.57
CA ARG A 50 -3.61 6.84 -12.41
C ARG A 50 -2.63 5.87 -11.74
N MET A 51 -2.98 5.39 -10.57
CA MET A 51 -2.19 4.42 -9.80
C MET A 51 -2.94 3.07 -9.60
N PRO A 52 -3.36 2.36 -10.66
CA PRO A 52 -3.25 2.65 -12.09
C PRO A 52 -4.52 3.32 -12.68
N ARG A 53 -4.45 3.75 -13.95
CA ARG A 53 -5.64 3.88 -14.81
C ARG A 53 -5.69 2.71 -15.80
N CYS A 54 -6.76 1.93 -15.71
CA CYS A 54 -6.93 0.65 -16.40
C CYS A 54 -7.96 0.72 -17.52
N ARG A 55 -7.72 -0.03 -18.60
CA ARG A 55 -8.69 -0.28 -19.67
C ARG A 55 -8.71 -1.73 -20.06
N ARG A 56 -9.92 -2.31 -20.16
CA ARG A 56 -10.12 -3.74 -20.47
C ARG A 56 -9.32 -4.62 -19.50
N GLY A 57 -9.05 -5.88 -19.82
CA GLY A 57 -8.10 -6.71 -19.07
C GLY A 57 -8.46 -6.96 -17.58
N TYR A 58 -7.48 -7.50 -16.86
CA TYR A 58 -7.58 -7.96 -15.48
C TYR A 58 -6.40 -7.44 -14.66
N PHE A 59 -6.69 -6.82 -13.51
CA PHE A 59 -5.69 -6.16 -12.69
C PHE A 59 -5.76 -6.64 -11.25
N HIS A 60 -4.65 -7.18 -10.78
CA HIS A 60 -4.47 -7.49 -9.37
C HIS A 60 -3.71 -6.35 -8.70
N ILE A 61 -4.34 -5.61 -7.80
CA ILE A 61 -3.73 -4.53 -7.05
C ILE A 61 -3.63 -5.01 -5.60
N VAL A 62 -2.44 -5.39 -5.16
CA VAL A 62 -2.28 -6.13 -3.89
C VAL A 62 -1.16 -5.59 -3.01
N ASN A 63 -1.46 -5.34 -1.74
CA ASN A 63 -0.50 -4.90 -0.72
C ASN A 63 0.40 -3.72 -1.14
N ASN A 64 -0.16 -2.71 -1.81
CA ASN A 64 0.50 -1.44 -2.08
C ASN A 64 0.15 -0.40 -1.01
N ASP A 65 1.00 0.60 -0.88
CA ASP A 65 0.79 1.73 0.04
C ASP A 65 0.55 3.02 -0.73
N TYR A 66 -0.58 3.68 -0.49
CA TYR A 66 -1.01 4.89 -1.19
C TYR A 66 -1.12 6.07 -0.23
N THR A 67 -0.45 7.17 -0.58
CA THR A 67 -0.44 8.39 0.23
C THR A 67 -0.93 9.58 -0.57
N ALA A 68 -2.00 10.22 -0.10
CA ALA A 68 -2.41 11.58 -0.46
C ALA A 68 -2.48 11.87 -1.98
N TRP A 69 -3.23 11.05 -2.73
CA TRP A 69 -3.54 11.36 -4.13
C TRP A 69 -4.34 12.67 -4.24
N GLU A 70 -4.21 13.41 -5.34
CA GLU A 70 -4.98 14.66 -5.51
C GLU A 70 -6.34 14.45 -6.20
N MET A 71 -6.45 13.52 -7.15
CA MET A 71 -7.69 13.33 -7.92
C MET A 71 -8.34 11.96 -7.72
N TYR A 72 -7.59 10.88 -7.85
CA TYR A 72 -8.01 9.49 -7.53
C TYR A 72 -6.78 8.58 -7.51
N ALA A 73 -6.83 7.49 -6.73
CA ALA A 73 -5.78 6.48 -6.78
C ALA A 73 -5.98 5.56 -7.99
N ILE A 74 -7.09 4.83 -8.02
CA ILE A 74 -7.38 3.79 -9.01
C ILE A 74 -8.47 4.28 -9.95
N GLY A 75 -8.28 4.16 -11.26
CA GLY A 75 -9.31 4.52 -12.21
C GLY A 75 -9.37 3.64 -13.43
N GLY A 76 -10.37 3.87 -14.28
CA GLY A 76 -10.48 3.11 -15.51
C GLY A 76 -11.63 3.51 -16.40
N SER A 77 -11.56 3.02 -17.63
CA SER A 77 -12.59 3.12 -18.68
C SER A 77 -12.62 1.83 -19.50
N ALA A 78 -13.67 1.60 -20.28
CA ALA A 78 -13.81 0.38 -21.12
C ALA A 78 -13.76 -0.95 -20.36
N SER A 79 -14.48 -1.04 -19.23
CA SER A 79 -14.75 -2.29 -18.48
C SER A 79 -13.50 -3.10 -18.08
N PRO A 80 -12.56 -2.52 -17.32
CA PRO A 80 -11.49 -3.31 -16.71
C PRO A 80 -12.01 -4.10 -15.50
N THR A 81 -11.43 -5.27 -15.26
CA THR A 81 -11.64 -6.00 -14.00
C THR A 81 -10.55 -5.61 -13.01
N ILE A 82 -10.94 -5.03 -11.87
CA ILE A 82 -10.02 -4.56 -10.83
C ILE A 82 -10.25 -5.34 -9.55
N ASN A 83 -9.21 -6.07 -9.13
CA ASN A 83 -9.16 -6.79 -7.87
C ASN A 83 -8.20 -6.07 -6.91
N SER A 84 -8.73 -5.30 -5.96
CA SER A 84 -7.95 -4.61 -4.93
C SER A 84 -7.95 -5.44 -3.63
N GLN A 85 -6.78 -5.85 -3.14
CA GLN A 85 -6.67 -6.66 -1.92
C GLN A 85 -5.52 -6.24 -0.99
N GLY A 86 -5.82 -6.06 0.30
CA GLY A 86 -4.81 -5.83 1.34
C GLY A 86 -3.93 -4.58 1.16
N ASN A 87 -4.34 -3.61 0.36
CA ASN A 87 -3.66 -2.32 0.19
C ASN A 87 -3.95 -1.39 1.37
N ARG A 88 -3.19 -0.30 1.48
CA ARG A 88 -3.53 0.82 2.38
C ARG A 88 -3.73 2.10 1.58
N TYR A 89 -4.85 2.77 1.81
CA TYR A 89 -5.23 4.01 1.17
C TYR A 89 -5.36 5.13 2.20
N ILE A 90 -4.39 6.04 2.21
CA ILE A 90 -4.40 7.23 3.07
C ILE A 90 -4.86 8.41 2.22
N ALA A 91 -6.14 8.76 2.34
CA ALA A 91 -6.70 9.89 1.60
C ALA A 91 -6.03 11.21 2.01
N PRO A 92 -5.91 12.19 1.08
CA PRO A 92 -5.46 13.55 1.38
C PRO A 92 -6.41 14.26 2.36
N ALA A 93 -6.02 15.44 2.85
CA ALA A 93 -6.88 16.25 3.72
C ALA A 93 -8.12 16.81 2.99
N ASP A 94 -8.04 17.02 1.67
CA ASP A 94 -9.15 17.55 0.87
C ASP A 94 -10.39 16.64 0.97
N PRO A 95 -11.54 17.15 1.44
CA PRO A 95 -12.78 16.37 1.52
C PRO A 95 -13.31 15.91 0.16
N ASN A 96 -12.90 16.52 -0.95
CA ASN A 96 -13.33 16.14 -2.29
C ASN A 96 -12.50 15.01 -2.90
N ALA A 97 -11.38 14.62 -2.26
CA ALA A 97 -10.45 13.62 -2.76
C ALA A 97 -10.41 12.39 -1.84
N LYS A 98 -11.58 11.91 -1.39
CA LYS A 98 -11.71 10.75 -0.49
C LYS A 98 -11.99 9.44 -1.21
N GLU A 99 -12.60 9.49 -2.39
CA GLU A 99 -12.84 8.29 -3.17
C GLU A 99 -11.52 7.79 -3.78
N VAL A 100 -11.19 6.52 -3.51
CA VAL A 100 -10.03 5.82 -4.07
C VAL A 100 -10.22 5.61 -5.58
N THR A 101 -11.46 5.32 -5.98
CA THR A 101 -11.86 4.90 -7.32
C THR A 101 -12.33 6.06 -8.20
N LYS A 102 -12.09 5.97 -9.51
CA LYS A 102 -12.74 6.85 -10.49
C LYS A 102 -13.04 6.14 -11.81
N ARG A 103 -14.32 6.06 -12.17
CA ARG A 103 -14.76 5.64 -13.52
C ARG A 103 -14.68 6.87 -14.43
N VAL A 104 -13.81 6.80 -15.43
CA VAL A 104 -13.47 7.95 -16.26
C VAL A 104 -14.39 8.02 -17.48
N ASP A 105 -14.95 9.21 -17.74
CA ASP A 105 -15.79 9.52 -18.90
C ASP A 105 -16.96 8.54 -19.12
N THR A 106 -17.52 7.98 -18.04
CA THR A 106 -18.55 6.93 -18.10
C THR A 106 -19.67 7.21 -17.09
N GLU A 107 -20.91 7.20 -17.55
CA GLU A 107 -22.09 7.34 -16.69
C GLU A 107 -22.34 6.09 -15.83
N GLU A 108 -22.95 6.27 -14.65
CA GLU A 108 -23.20 5.19 -13.68
C GLU A 108 -23.96 3.99 -14.26
N GLY A 109 -24.96 4.24 -15.10
CA GLY A 109 -25.69 3.17 -15.78
C GLY A 109 -24.84 2.31 -16.72
N GLN A 110 -23.68 2.80 -17.17
CA GLN A 110 -22.78 2.07 -18.07
C GLN A 110 -21.68 1.29 -17.34
N TRP A 111 -21.23 1.77 -16.17
CA TRP A 111 -20.14 1.12 -15.43
C TRP A 111 -20.61 0.23 -14.27
N ALA A 112 -21.88 0.27 -13.88
CA ALA A 112 -22.40 -0.54 -12.77
C ALA A 112 -22.09 -2.05 -12.91
N GLY A 113 -22.01 -2.57 -14.16
CA GLY A 113 -21.64 -3.95 -14.45
C GLY A 113 -20.14 -4.25 -14.49
N TRP A 114 -19.26 -3.26 -14.29
CA TRP A 114 -17.81 -3.47 -14.29
C TRP A 114 -17.36 -4.07 -12.96
N ASN A 115 -16.48 -5.06 -13.02
CA ASN A 115 -16.09 -5.85 -11.83
C ASN A 115 -14.94 -5.19 -11.08
N TRP A 116 -15.26 -4.34 -10.11
CA TRP A 116 -14.29 -3.65 -9.25
C TRP A 116 -14.55 -4.06 -7.81
N ARG A 117 -13.62 -4.78 -7.19
CA ARG A 117 -13.71 -5.20 -5.78
C ARG A 117 -12.59 -4.65 -4.93
N THR A 118 -12.88 -4.55 -3.63
CA THR A 118 -11.95 -4.27 -2.55
C THR A 118 -12.11 -5.36 -1.49
N GLU A 119 -11.01 -5.91 -0.97
CA GLU A 119 -11.02 -6.94 0.06
C GLU A 119 -9.81 -6.78 1.01
N GLY A 120 -10.06 -6.64 2.31
CA GLY A 120 -8.98 -6.49 3.30
C GLY A 120 -8.15 -5.20 3.18
N ASP A 121 -8.55 -4.27 2.29
CA ASP A 121 -7.91 -2.96 2.15
C ASP A 121 -8.14 -2.09 3.40
N MET A 122 -7.12 -1.34 3.80
CA MET A 122 -7.20 -0.38 4.89
C MET A 122 -7.49 1.01 4.34
N MET A 123 -8.63 1.58 4.76
CA MET A 123 -9.04 2.93 4.40
C MET A 123 -8.75 3.90 5.54
N VAL A 124 -7.91 4.91 5.30
CA VAL A 124 -7.46 5.88 6.30
C VAL A 124 -7.86 7.29 5.88
N ASN A 125 -8.12 8.15 6.88
CA ASN A 125 -8.50 9.55 6.67
C ASN A 125 -9.79 9.75 5.86
N GLY A 126 -10.77 8.87 6.05
CA GLY A 126 -12.05 8.92 5.33
C GLY A 126 -11.96 8.44 3.87
N ALA A 127 -10.86 7.80 3.47
CA ALA A 127 -10.81 7.09 2.20
C ALA A 127 -11.97 6.11 2.08
N PHE A 128 -12.49 5.91 0.87
CA PHE A 128 -13.44 4.84 0.59
C PHE A 128 -13.31 4.36 -0.85
N PHE A 129 -13.68 3.10 -1.05
CA PHE A 129 -13.71 2.45 -2.36
C PHE A 129 -15.16 2.15 -2.71
N VAL A 130 -15.58 2.52 -3.91
CA VAL A 130 -16.92 2.18 -4.41
C VAL A 130 -16.79 0.92 -5.27
N PRO A 131 -17.28 -0.26 -4.83
CA PRO A 131 -17.24 -1.48 -5.63
C PRO A 131 -18.37 -1.53 -6.67
N SER A 132 -18.24 -2.41 -7.66
CA SER A 132 -19.25 -2.65 -8.70
C SER A 132 -19.14 -4.05 -9.31
N GLY A 133 -20.15 -4.45 -10.08
CA GLY A 133 -20.23 -5.75 -10.75
C GLY A 133 -20.84 -6.85 -9.89
N GLU A 134 -20.97 -8.04 -10.47
CA GLU A 134 -21.68 -9.18 -9.85
C GLU A 134 -20.82 -9.97 -8.85
N GLY A 135 -19.54 -9.61 -8.69
CA GLY A 135 -18.71 -10.15 -7.61
C GLY A 135 -18.37 -11.65 -7.74
N LEU A 136 -18.52 -12.26 -8.92
CA LEU A 136 -18.27 -13.69 -9.11
C LEU A 136 -16.77 -14.00 -8.92
N GLU A 137 -16.43 -14.84 -7.94
CA GLU A 137 -15.03 -15.22 -7.63
C GLU A 137 -14.25 -15.69 -8.86
N ALA A 138 -14.89 -16.47 -9.74
CA ALA A 138 -14.28 -16.98 -10.98
C ALA A 138 -13.76 -15.89 -11.94
N ILE A 139 -14.30 -14.67 -11.87
CA ILE A 139 -13.84 -13.52 -12.66
C ILE A 139 -12.52 -12.99 -12.10
N TYR A 140 -12.41 -12.97 -10.77
CA TYR A 140 -11.24 -12.47 -10.08
C TYR A 140 -10.11 -13.48 -9.99
N ASP A 141 -10.35 -14.78 -10.20
CA ASP A 141 -9.29 -15.78 -10.37
C ASP A 141 -8.28 -15.37 -11.46
N LYS A 142 -8.76 -14.78 -12.57
CA LYS A 142 -7.90 -14.25 -13.64
C LYS A 142 -7.17 -12.96 -13.27
N ALA A 143 -7.66 -12.26 -12.26
CA ALA A 143 -7.12 -11.03 -11.69
C ALA A 143 -6.42 -11.30 -10.35
N SER A 144 -6.06 -12.54 -10.07
CA SER A 144 -5.36 -12.96 -8.84
C SER A 144 -4.04 -13.61 -9.24
N SER A 145 -2.98 -13.32 -8.48
CA SER A 145 -1.62 -13.77 -8.81
C SER A 145 -0.79 -14.19 -7.61
N THR A 146 -1.10 -13.66 -6.43
CA THR A 146 -0.48 -13.99 -5.15
C THR A 146 -1.52 -13.85 -4.06
N ASP A 147 -1.38 -14.59 -2.96
CA ASP A 147 -2.28 -14.42 -1.82
C ASP A 147 -2.07 -13.05 -1.16
N PRO A 148 -3.14 -12.29 -0.89
CA PRO A 148 -3.02 -11.00 -0.22
C PRO A 148 -2.64 -11.20 1.25
N LYS A 149 -1.73 -10.35 1.74
CA LYS A 149 -1.42 -10.25 3.16
C LYS A 149 -2.31 -9.20 3.83
N SER A 150 -2.38 -9.22 5.16
CA SER A 150 -3.09 -8.19 5.92
C SER A 150 -2.54 -6.80 5.60
N SER A 151 -3.44 -5.84 5.36
CA SER A 151 -3.11 -4.43 5.14
C SER A 151 -2.37 -3.80 6.34
N ALA A 152 -2.47 -4.38 7.53
CA ALA A 152 -1.68 -3.98 8.70
C ALA A 152 -0.16 -4.19 8.53
N LEU A 153 0.25 -5.03 7.58
CA LEU A 153 1.67 -5.28 7.29
C LEU A 153 2.21 -4.40 6.16
N VAL A 154 1.40 -3.51 5.57
CA VAL A 154 1.80 -2.73 4.39
C VAL A 154 3.09 -1.96 4.62
N ASP A 155 3.28 -1.33 5.78
CA ASP A 155 4.54 -0.65 6.13
C ASP A 155 5.77 -1.56 5.97
N GLN A 156 5.67 -2.80 6.44
CA GLN A 156 6.77 -3.77 6.34
C GLN A 156 6.92 -4.29 4.92
N LEU A 157 5.80 -4.50 4.21
CA LEU A 157 5.79 -5.06 2.85
C LEU A 157 6.35 -4.07 1.82
N THR A 158 6.17 -2.76 2.02
CA THR A 158 6.63 -1.71 1.12
C THR A 158 7.90 -0.99 1.61
N ALA A 159 8.46 -1.37 2.76
CA ALA A 159 9.68 -0.77 3.33
C ALA A 159 10.94 -0.86 2.44
N GLY A 160 10.91 -1.71 1.42
CA GLY A 160 11.96 -1.89 0.42
C GLY A 160 11.64 -1.30 -0.95
N ALA A 161 10.52 -0.58 -1.10
CA ALA A 161 10.12 -0.01 -2.38
C ALA A 161 11.11 1.06 -2.87
N GLY A 162 11.44 1.03 -4.16
CA GLY A 162 12.38 1.96 -4.79
C GLY A 162 13.74 1.33 -5.11
N VAL A 163 14.74 2.16 -5.30
CA VAL A 163 16.09 1.71 -5.71
C VAL A 163 16.80 1.04 -4.54
N LEU A 164 17.40 -0.13 -4.81
CA LEU A 164 18.19 -0.86 -3.80
C LEU A 164 19.36 0.00 -3.30
N GLY A 165 19.48 0.12 -1.97
CA GLY A 165 20.53 0.91 -1.32
C GLY A 165 20.35 2.42 -1.37
N GLY A 166 19.24 2.92 -1.93
CA GLY A 166 18.88 4.33 -1.93
C GLY A 166 18.43 4.82 -0.54
N PRO A 167 18.47 6.14 -0.28
CA PRO A 167 17.88 6.72 0.92
C PRO A 167 16.39 6.38 0.99
N ARG A 168 15.92 5.93 2.15
CA ARG A 168 14.48 5.79 2.40
C ARG A 168 13.87 7.17 2.57
N ASP A 169 12.71 7.39 1.96
CA ASP A 169 11.91 8.60 2.19
C ASP A 169 11.27 8.51 3.59
N ASN A 170 12.08 8.76 4.63
CA ASN A 170 11.70 8.63 6.03
C ASN A 170 11.04 9.90 6.60
N GLY A 171 10.66 10.87 5.76
CA GLY A 171 10.36 12.22 6.23
C GLY A 171 9.18 12.93 5.59
N GLU A 172 8.91 12.74 4.30
CA GLU A 172 7.88 13.56 3.64
C GLU A 172 6.46 12.98 3.79
N ALA A 173 6.32 11.66 3.91
CA ALA A 173 5.04 11.04 4.27
C ALA A 173 4.58 11.42 5.70
N ALA A 174 5.50 11.76 6.60
CA ALA A 174 5.19 12.16 7.97
C ALA A 174 4.44 13.50 8.05
N ALA A 175 4.60 14.39 7.05
CA ALA A 175 3.85 15.64 6.99
C ALA A 175 2.36 15.44 6.65
N TYR A 176 2.02 14.33 5.97
CA TYR A 176 0.63 13.90 5.74
C TYR A 176 0.11 12.95 6.83
N ALA A 177 0.99 12.47 7.72
CA ALA A 177 0.66 11.62 8.88
C ALA A 177 0.06 12.40 10.06
N GLY A 178 -0.67 13.49 9.81
CA GLY A 178 -1.55 14.14 10.80
C GLY A 178 -2.80 13.31 11.15
N VAL A 179 -2.86 12.06 10.70
CA VAL A 179 -4.01 11.17 10.86
C VAL A 179 -3.69 10.16 11.94
N ASN A 180 -4.39 10.26 13.07
CA ASN A 180 -4.33 9.27 14.13
C ASN A 180 -4.72 7.89 13.58
N TYR A 181 -3.78 6.94 13.65
CA TYR A 181 -4.07 5.51 13.57
C TYR A 181 -4.73 5.06 14.88
N ALA A 182 -5.97 5.51 15.12
CA ALA A 182 -6.79 5.05 16.22
C ALA A 182 -8.14 4.62 15.66
N GLY A 183 -8.52 3.38 15.98
CA GLY A 183 -9.68 2.71 15.42
C GLY A 183 -11.01 3.42 15.66
N VAL A 184 -12.00 2.90 14.94
CA VAL A 184 -13.43 3.02 15.19
C VAL A 184 -13.73 3.31 16.68
N GLY A 185 -14.23 4.52 16.96
CA GLY A 185 -14.61 4.96 18.29
C GLY A 185 -15.52 6.18 18.23
N THR A 186 -16.80 5.95 18.48
CA THR A 186 -17.87 6.95 18.68
C THR A 186 -17.58 7.88 19.88
N GLY A 187 -17.90 9.17 19.77
CA GLY A 187 -18.07 10.05 20.93
C GLY A 187 -17.51 11.46 20.74
N GLY A 188 -18.39 12.47 20.76
CA GLY A 188 -18.05 13.87 20.49
C GLY A 188 -17.55 14.69 21.68
N GLY A 189 -17.40 16.00 21.45
CA GLY A 189 -17.18 17.02 22.48
C GLY A 189 -16.22 18.13 22.02
N GLY A 190 -16.72 19.37 21.92
CA GLY A 190 -16.01 20.52 21.35
C GLY A 190 -14.96 21.18 22.26
N GLY A 191 -14.40 22.29 21.76
CA GLY A 191 -13.64 23.27 22.56
C GLY A 191 -12.35 23.76 21.90
N GLY A 192 -12.32 25.03 21.47
CA GLY A 192 -11.20 25.64 20.75
C GLY A 192 -10.07 26.21 21.61
N GLY A 193 -9.08 26.83 20.96
CA GLY A 193 -8.06 27.67 21.59
C GLY A 193 -6.71 27.65 20.88
N ALA A 194 -6.27 28.83 20.41
CA ALA A 194 -4.98 29.07 19.77
C ALA A 194 -3.80 29.00 20.74
N GLY A 195 -2.60 28.66 20.25
CA GLY A 195 -1.36 28.81 21.00
C GLY A 195 -0.15 28.15 20.34
N ALA A 196 0.86 28.95 20.02
CA ALA A 196 2.12 28.55 19.41
C ALA A 196 3.09 27.88 20.41
N GLY A 197 3.90 26.95 19.89
CA GLY A 197 5.21 26.59 20.42
C GLY A 197 5.25 25.51 21.51
N GLY A 198 6.08 24.48 21.30
CA GLY A 198 6.62 23.67 22.40
C GLY A 198 6.46 22.16 22.22
N MET A 199 7.60 21.48 22.22
CA MET A 199 7.77 20.02 22.18
C MET A 199 7.05 19.34 23.37
N GLY A 200 6.31 18.26 23.12
CA GLY A 200 5.72 17.43 24.18
C GLY A 200 5.31 16.05 23.67
N TYR A 201 5.93 15.01 24.22
CA TYR A 201 5.69 13.60 23.88
C TYR A 201 4.73 12.95 24.89
N GLY A 202 3.72 12.24 24.36
CA GLY A 202 3.27 10.95 24.89
C GLY A 202 1.86 10.85 25.46
N TYR A 203 1.05 9.92 24.89
CA TYR A 203 0.31 8.94 25.71
C TYR A 203 -0.02 7.67 24.89
N LEU A 204 0.96 6.76 24.80
CA LEU A 204 0.87 5.30 24.91
C LEU A 204 2.22 4.73 24.42
N GLY A 205 2.95 4.15 25.37
CA GLY A 205 4.38 3.88 25.23
C GLY A 205 4.72 2.75 24.26
N MET A 206 5.57 3.06 23.30
CA MET A 206 6.70 2.21 22.93
C MET A 206 7.94 3.08 22.82
N VAL A 207 8.95 2.74 23.60
CA VAL A 207 10.24 3.42 23.66
C VAL A 207 10.99 3.15 22.35
N TYR A 208 11.19 4.19 21.53
CA TYR A 208 12.31 4.23 20.59
C TYR A 208 13.26 5.34 21.05
N GLY A 209 14.38 4.92 21.64
CA GLY A 209 15.48 5.81 21.96
C GLY A 209 16.15 6.29 20.67
N SER A 210 16.14 7.59 20.44
CA SER A 210 17.02 8.26 19.48
C SER A 210 18.22 8.84 20.23
N GLY A 211 19.43 8.56 19.73
CA GLY A 211 20.64 9.32 20.08
C GLY A 211 21.69 8.55 20.87
N GLY A 212 22.40 7.63 20.22
CA GLY A 212 23.63 7.06 20.73
C GLY A 212 24.47 6.50 19.59
N ASN A 213 25.62 7.11 19.34
CA ASN A 213 26.64 6.62 18.43
C ASN A 213 27.02 5.17 18.83
N TRP A 214 26.58 4.16 18.07
CA TRP A 214 27.03 2.79 18.26
C TRP A 214 27.73 2.29 16.99
N SER A 215 29.05 2.47 17.03
CA SER A 215 29.98 1.50 16.47
C SER A 215 29.62 0.07 16.92
N CYS A 216 29.69 -0.86 15.97
CA CYS A 216 29.65 -2.32 16.09
C CYS A 216 29.38 -2.91 17.49
N ARG A 217 28.15 -3.39 17.72
CA ARG A 217 27.88 -4.48 18.66
C ARG A 217 26.84 -5.43 18.09
N ALA A 218 27.27 -6.18 17.07
CA ALA A 218 26.67 -7.45 16.71
C ALA A 218 27.81 -8.47 16.70
N ASP A 219 28.23 -8.95 17.87
CA ASP A 219 29.16 -10.09 17.93
C ASP A 219 29.23 -10.83 19.29
N LEU A 220 28.64 -10.31 20.38
CA LEU A 220 28.80 -10.97 21.69
C LEU A 220 27.75 -12.05 22.01
N THR A 221 26.53 -11.95 21.46
CA THR A 221 25.44 -12.89 21.78
C THR A 221 25.48 -14.20 20.98
N LEU A 222 26.08 -14.19 19.79
CA LEU A 222 26.29 -15.38 18.96
C LEU A 222 27.53 -16.21 19.36
N GLN A 223 28.49 -15.62 20.08
CA GLN A 223 29.68 -16.34 20.56
C GLN A 223 29.43 -17.12 21.86
N LEU A 224 28.52 -16.67 22.72
CA LEU A 224 28.22 -17.37 23.99
C LEU A 224 27.39 -18.64 23.77
N THR A 225 26.48 -18.66 22.79
CA THR A 225 25.65 -19.84 22.51
C THR A 225 26.42 -20.97 21.84
N SER A 226 27.40 -20.66 20.99
CA SER A 226 28.25 -21.66 20.35
C SER A 226 29.23 -22.32 21.32
N LEU A 227 29.73 -21.57 22.31
CA LEU A 227 30.63 -22.10 23.34
C LEU A 227 29.92 -23.09 24.30
N PHE A 228 28.66 -22.82 24.65
CA PHE A 228 27.86 -23.71 25.49
C PHE A 228 27.52 -25.05 24.79
N LEU A 229 27.18 -25.01 23.50
CA LEU A 229 26.93 -26.22 22.72
C LEU A 229 28.20 -27.06 22.52
N ALA A 230 29.36 -26.43 22.33
CA ALA A 230 30.64 -27.13 22.21
C ALA A 230 31.08 -27.78 23.54
N LEU A 231 30.89 -27.10 24.68
CA LEU A 231 31.23 -27.65 26.00
C LEU A 231 30.33 -28.82 26.38
N PHE A 232 29.03 -28.75 26.05
CA PHE A 232 28.08 -29.84 26.30
C PHE A 232 28.39 -31.07 25.44
N ALA A 233 28.82 -30.88 24.19
CA ALA A 233 29.23 -31.98 23.32
C ALA A 233 30.51 -32.68 23.81
N LEU A 234 31.48 -31.94 24.38
CA LEU A 234 32.70 -32.55 24.94
C LEU A 234 32.44 -33.38 26.20
N ILE A 235 31.52 -32.96 27.07
CA ILE A 235 31.16 -33.68 28.29
C ILE A 235 30.40 -34.99 27.97
N CYS A 236 29.60 -35.00 26.91
CA CYS A 236 28.85 -36.19 26.49
C CYS A 236 29.70 -37.23 25.73
N LEU A 237 30.92 -36.88 25.28
CA LEU A 237 31.77 -37.77 24.47
C LEU A 237 32.88 -38.47 25.27
N HIS A 238 33.08 -38.15 26.55
CA HIS A 238 34.02 -38.86 27.44
C HIS A 238 33.37 -39.12 28.81
N PRO A 239 32.67 -40.25 28.99
CA PRO A 239 32.36 -40.73 30.32
C PRO A 239 33.66 -41.21 30.98
N LEU A 240 33.90 -40.78 32.22
CA LEU A 240 34.91 -41.38 33.10
C LEU A 240 34.63 -42.88 33.31
#